data_AF-A0AAW7ZDF4-F1
#
_entry.id   AF-A0AAW7ZDF4-F1
#
_cell.length_a   1.000
_cell.length_b   1.000
_cell.length_c   1.000
_cell.angle_alpha   90.00
_cell.angle_beta   90.00
_cell.angle_gamma   90.00
#
_symmetry.space_group_name_H-M   'P 1'
#
loop_
_entity.id
_entity.type
_entity.pdbx_description
1 polymer ?
#
loop_
_entity_poly.entity_id
_entity_poly.type
_entity_poly.pdbx_seq_one_letter_code
_entity_poly.pdbx_strand_id
1 'polypeptide(L)'
;MEENKEFELNLSEETIAKLEAYASKQGSNPEDVAEYIIYEFLRNQLHIIEKKSEETGVPMKELVNMQFARILDYLCQKDQN
;
A
#
# COMPACT_ATOMS: atom_id res chain seq x y z
N MET A 1 -23.88 3.31 -0.19
CA MET A 1 -23.30 1.99 0.09
C MET A 1 -21.92 2.04 -0.51
N GLU A 2 -20.88 2.26 0.30
CA GLU A 2 -19.51 2.09 -0.20
C GLU A 2 -19.35 0.60 -0.43
N GLU A 3 -19.36 0.19 -1.69
CA GLU A 3 -18.89 -1.13 -2.07
C GLU A 3 -17.53 -1.33 -1.42
N ASN A 4 -17.40 -2.35 -0.57
CA ASN A 4 -16.10 -2.88 -0.17
C ASN A 4 -15.44 -3.39 -1.47
N LYS A 5 -14.86 -2.48 -2.25
CA LYS A 5 -13.98 -2.82 -3.35
C LYS A 5 -12.80 -3.50 -2.71
N GLU A 6 -12.77 -4.83 -2.76
CA GLU A 6 -11.57 -5.59 -2.46
C GLU A 6 -10.49 -5.13 -3.43
N PHE A 7 -9.50 -4.39 -2.90
CA PHE A 7 -8.36 -3.94 -3.68
C PHE A 7 -7.34 -5.07 -3.71
N GLU A 8 -7.25 -5.74 -4.85
CA GLU A 8 -6.21 -6.75 -5.07
C GLU A 8 -4.87 -6.06 -5.33
N LEU A 9 -3.99 -6.05 -4.34
CA LEU A 9 -2.62 -5.58 -4.46
C LEU A 9 -1.75 -6.64 -5.13
N ASN A 10 -1.05 -6.26 -6.19
CA ASN A 10 -0.02 -7.10 -6.81
C ASN A 10 1.35 -6.58 -6.39
N LEU A 11 1.75 -6.92 -5.17
CA LEU A 11 3.02 -6.49 -4.62
C LEU A 11 4.17 -7.26 -5.27
N SER A 12 5.29 -6.57 -5.53
CA SER A 12 6.52 -7.24 -5.95
C SER A 12 7.06 -8.12 -4.83
N GLU A 13 7.85 -9.14 -5.16
CA GLU A 13 8.53 -10.00 -4.17
C GLU A 13 9.32 -9.19 -3.15
N GLU A 14 10.00 -8.12 -3.59
CA GLU A 14 10.71 -7.19 -2.72
C GLU A 14 9.77 -6.50 -1.72
N THR A 15 8.61 -6.04 -2.19
CA THR A 15 7.62 -5.34 -1.33
C THR A 15 7.00 -6.32 -0.33
N ILE A 16 6.75 -7.56 -0.74
CA ILE A 16 6.27 -8.64 0.16
C ILE A 16 7.31 -8.92 1.24
N ALA A 17 8.58 -9.11 0.87
CA ALA A 17 9.65 -9.36 1.83
C ALA A 17 9.80 -8.20 2.84
N LYS A 18 9.67 -6.95 2.39
CA LYS A 18 9.66 -5.77 3.28
C LYS A 18 8.46 -5.78 4.22
N LEU A 19 7.28 -6.15 3.70
CA LEU A 19 6.04 -6.18 4.47
C LEU A 19 6.14 -7.21 5.59
N GLU A 20 6.63 -8.41 5.26
CA GLU A 20 6.88 -9.48 6.23
C GLU A 20 7.90 -9.07 7.30
N ALA A 21 9.01 -8.45 6.89
CA ALA A 21 10.03 -7.97 7.83
C ALA A 21 9.48 -6.89 8.76
N TYR A 22 8.69 -5.95 8.23
CA TYR A 22 8.06 -4.89 9.01
C TYR A 22 7.03 -5.46 9.99
N ALA A 23 6.16 -6.36 9.53
CA ALA A 23 5.16 -7.01 10.37
C ALA A 23 5.81 -7.78 11.53
N SER A 24 6.86 -8.56 11.23
CA SER A 24 7.65 -9.28 12.23
C SER A 24 8.26 -8.34 13.27
N LYS A 25 8.83 -7.20 12.85
CA LYS A 25 9.37 -6.18 13.76
C LYS A 25 8.29 -5.59 14.69
N GLN A 26 7.07 -5.43 14.19
CA GLN A 26 5.94 -4.88 14.94
C GLN A 26 5.19 -5.93 15.78
N GLY A 27 5.56 -7.20 15.70
CA GLY A 27 4.82 -8.29 16.34
C GLY A 27 3.41 -8.50 15.75
N SER A 28 3.23 -8.13 14.48
CA SER A 28 1.99 -8.23 13.72
C SER A 28 2.13 -9.25 12.59
N ASN A 29 1.03 -9.61 11.93
CA ASN A 29 1.08 -10.38 10.69
C ASN A 29 1.10 -9.45 9.44
N PRO A 30 1.57 -9.92 8.27
CA PRO A 30 1.65 -9.09 7.05
C PRO A 30 0.31 -8.56 6.55
N GLU A 31 -0.78 -9.32 6.73
CA GLU A 31 -2.12 -8.95 6.29
C GLU A 31 -2.63 -7.75 7.08
N ASP A 32 -2.50 -7.76 8.41
CA ASP A 32 -2.88 -6.65 9.29
C ASP A 32 -2.12 -5.36 8.93
N VAL A 33 -0.83 -5.47 8.59
CA VAL A 33 -0.03 -4.31 8.17
C VAL A 33 -0.50 -3.80 6.81
N ALA A 34 -0.80 -4.69 5.86
CA ALA A 34 -1.33 -4.30 4.57
C ALA A 34 -2.69 -3.61 4.70
N GLU A 35 -3.60 -4.16 5.51
CA GLU A 35 -4.89 -3.55 5.82
C GLU A 35 -4.73 -2.18 6.46
N TYR A 36 -3.83 -2.04 7.44
CA TYR A 36 -3.49 -0.76 8.05
C TYR A 36 -3.01 0.26 7.01
N ILE A 37 -2.09 -0.12 6.12
CA ILE A 37 -1.59 0.76 5.06
C ILE A 37 -2.73 1.18 4.12
N ILE A 38 -3.58 0.24 3.73
CA ILE A 38 -4.72 0.51 2.84
C ILE A 38 -5.69 1.48 3.50
N TYR A 39 -6.08 1.19 4.74
CA TYR A 39 -7.10 1.94 5.46
C TYR A 39 -6.64 3.36 5.82
N GLU A 40 -5.45 3.49 6.41
CA GLU A 40 -4.96 4.77 6.92
C GLU A 40 -4.39 5.69 5.84
N PHE A 41 -3.77 5.11 4.80
CA PHE A 41 -3.01 5.90 3.82
C PHE A 41 -3.63 5.90 2.43
N LEU A 42 -4.06 4.75 1.92
CA LEU A 42 -4.44 4.63 0.50
C LEU A 42 -5.91 4.91 0.23
N ARG A 43 -6.84 4.53 1.11
CA ARG A 43 -8.29 4.61 0.86
C ARG A 43 -8.74 6.01 0.43
N ASN A 44 -8.25 7.03 1.12
CA ASN A 44 -8.56 8.43 0.82
C ASN A 44 -7.81 8.99 -0.40
N GLN A 45 -6.79 8.28 -0.89
CA GLN A 45 -6.00 8.68 -2.06
C GLN A 45 -6.47 8.03 -3.35
N LEU A 46 -7.35 7.02 -3.29
CA LEU A 46 -7.79 6.26 -4.47
C LEU A 46 -8.35 7.15 -5.58
N HIS A 47 -9.15 8.17 -5.26
CA HIS A 47 -9.69 9.08 -6.26
C HIS A 47 -8.60 9.93 -6.95
N ILE A 48 -7.50 10.26 -6.25
CA ILE A 48 -6.37 11.02 -6.81
C ILE A 48 -5.56 10.09 -7.70
N ILE A 49 -5.37 8.84 -7.26
CA ILE A 49 -4.64 7.82 -8.02
C ILE A 49 -5.38 7.49 -9.31
N GLU A 50 -6.71 7.38 -9.26
CA GLU A 50 -7.58 7.19 -10.43
C GLU A 50 -7.44 8.35 -11.43
N LYS A 51 -7.59 9.60 -10.97
CA LYS A 51 -7.39 10.77 -11.81
C LYS A 51 -5.99 10.79 -12.45
N LYS A 52 -4.96 10.43 -11.67
CA LYS A 52 -3.58 10.38 -12.18
C LYS A 52 -3.36 9.25 -13.18
N SER A 53 -4.06 8.14 -13.03
CA SER A 53 -4.07 7.04 -14.00
C SER A 53 -4.59 7.54 -15.35
N GLU A 54 -5.69 8.29 -15.34
CA GLU A 54 -6.26 8.89 -16.56
C GLU A 54 -5.33 9.92 -17.21
N GLU A 55 -4.69 10.77 -16.41
CA GLU A 55 -3.78 11.82 -16.90
C GLU A 55 -2.48 11.27 -17.49
N THR A 56 -1.95 10.19 -16.92
CA THR A 56 -0.64 9.64 -17.30
C THR A 56 -0.71 8.42 -18.20
N GLY A 57 -1.88 7.78 -18.30
CA GLY A 57 -2.07 6.49 -18.97
C GLY A 57 -1.46 5.30 -18.21
N VAL A 58 -0.87 5.51 -17.03
CA VAL A 58 -0.35 4.44 -16.17
C VAL A 58 -1.53 3.75 -15.47
N PRO A 59 -1.64 2.42 -15.46
CA PRO A 59 -2.75 1.73 -14.81
C PRO A 59 -2.89 2.07 -13.32
N MET A 60 -4.11 2.32 -12.85
CA MET A 60 -4.41 2.60 -11.44
C MET A 60 -3.78 1.57 -10.50
N LYS A 61 -3.86 0.28 -10.85
CA LYS A 61 -3.27 -0.81 -10.06
C LYS A 61 -1.76 -0.64 -9.87
N GLU A 62 -1.03 -0.23 -10.89
CA GLU A 62 0.42 0.03 -10.79
C GLU A 62 0.70 1.23 -9.88
N LEU A 63 -0.07 2.30 -10.02
CA LEU A 63 0.09 3.48 -9.18
C LEU A 63 -0.20 3.18 -7.71
N VAL A 64 -1.23 2.37 -7.42
CA VAL A 64 -1.53 1.90 -6.06
C VAL A 64 -0.38 1.07 -5.50
N ASN A 65 0.15 0.10 -6.26
CA ASN A 65 1.29 -0.71 -5.82
C ASN A 65 2.54 0.15 -5.53
N MET A 66 2.81 1.15 -6.38
CA MET A 66 3.91 2.09 -6.17
C MET A 66 3.73 2.92 -4.90
N GLN A 67 2.51 3.40 -4.62
CA GLN A 67 2.26 4.15 -3.39
C GLN A 67 2.35 3.26 -2.15
N PHE A 68 1.81 2.04 -2.22
CA PHE A 68 1.92 1.07 -1.13
C PHE A 68 3.38 0.84 -0.74
N ALA A 69 4.24 0.54 -1.72
CA ALA A 69 5.66 0.31 -1.46
C ALA A 69 6.35 1.53 -0.82
N ARG A 70 6.04 2.74 -1.29
CA ARG A 70 6.58 3.99 -0.71
C ARG A 70 6.13 4.25 0.71
N ILE A 71 4.86 3.96 1.02
CA ILE A 71 4.34 4.09 2.38
C ILE A 71 5.03 3.09 3.30
N LEU A 72 5.18 1.84 2.85
CA LEU A 72 5.89 0.82 3.62
C LEU A 72 7.36 1.20 3.86
N ASP A 73 8.06 1.70 2.85
CA ASP A 73 9.43 2.21 3.01
C ASP A 73 9.49 3.36 4.04
N TYR A 74 8.53 4.28 3.99
CA TYR A 74 8.43 5.37 4.96
C TYR A 74 8.19 4.87 6.39
N LEU A 75 7.29 3.90 6.58
CA LEU A 75 7.02 3.30 7.90
C LEU A 75 8.26 2.58 8.44
N CYS A 76 8.95 1.81 7.59
CA CYS A 76 10.21 1.16 7.94
C CYS A 76 11.28 2.15 8.41
N GLN A 77 11.40 3.32 7.75
CA GLN A 77 12.36 4.36 8.11
C GLN A 77 11.96 5.13 9.37
N LYS A 78 10.66 5.41 9.54
CA LYS A 78 10.14 6.13 10.71
C LYS A 78 10.48 5.39 12.01
N ASP A 79 10.37 4.07 12.01
CA ASP A 79 10.64 3.23 13.18
C ASP A 79 12.14 2.96 13.42
N GLN A 80 13.04 3.61 12.68
CA GLN A 80 14.48 3.58 12.94
C GLN A 80 14.99 4.79 13.74
N ASN A 81 14.14 5.78 13.99
CA ASN A 81 14.43 6.96 14.81
C ASN A 81 13.61 6.94 16.10
#